data_AF-A0A418HK08-F1
#
_entry.id   AF-A0A418HK08-F1
#
_cell.length_a   1.000
_cell.length_b   1.000
_cell.length_c   1.000
_cell.angle_alpha   90.00
_cell.angle_beta   90.00
_cell.angle_gamma   90.00
#
_symmetry.space_group_name_H-M   'P 1'
#
loop_
_entity.id
_entity.type
_entity.pdbx_description
1 polymer ?
#
loop_
_entity_poly.entity_id
_entity_poly.type
_entity_poly.pdbx_seq_one_letter_code
_entity_poly.pdbx_strand_id
1 'polypeptide(L)'
;KSSSGGTEFPEIAKALPQRLTHFKLADNFGDIFEEMSHLGQSYMIIDNKTSDIISSHNVEQSQTIEGMGPLLYYLKAMDDKLDNETITMQEWVTNNDKHYTGKQIDLFTLLESMTSSPHPSETYELVDYLFKNFANRKRYTETLTSKFDLSNSIAINLTGRFRVKERQCYSVLDLFKLYKAYKYDLFKFNNMFILGLNYKSGFIRGAEQTIIFTSYTDLEELKAKIKF
;
A
#
# COMPACT_ATOMS: atom_id res chain seq x y z
N LYS A 1 20.62 6.91 22.31
CA LYS A 1 20.61 5.43 22.43
C LYS A 1 19.18 4.99 22.68
N SER A 2 18.49 4.51 21.66
CA SER A 2 17.15 3.91 21.77
C SER A 2 17.25 2.47 21.24
N SER A 3 16.82 1.54 22.08
CA SER A 3 16.82 0.10 21.83
C SER A 3 15.73 -0.25 20.82
N SER A 4 16.13 -0.69 19.63
CA SER A 4 15.28 -1.26 18.58
C SER A 4 14.97 -2.74 18.84
N GLY A 5 14.64 -3.08 20.09
CA GLY A 5 14.49 -4.47 20.58
C GLY A 5 13.09 -5.07 20.40
N GLY A 6 12.38 -4.75 19.31
CA GLY A 6 11.02 -5.25 19.08
C GLY A 6 10.69 -5.52 17.62
N THR A 7 11.70 -5.69 16.77
CA THR A 7 11.46 -6.10 15.37
C THR A 7 11.96 -7.53 15.22
N GLU A 8 11.20 -8.37 14.55
CA GLU A 8 11.60 -9.72 14.08
C GLU A 8 12.77 -9.66 13.07
N PHE A 9 13.38 -8.49 12.90
CA PHE A 9 14.53 -8.26 12.05
C PHE A 9 15.65 -9.29 12.22
N PRO A 10 15.98 -9.77 13.44
CA PRO A 10 16.96 -10.84 13.60
C PRO A 10 16.51 -12.17 13.00
N GLU A 11 15.22 -12.51 13.06
CA GLU A 11 14.69 -13.76 12.50
C GLU A 11 14.52 -13.68 10.98
N ILE A 12 14.02 -12.55 10.48
CA ILE A 12 13.91 -12.28 9.04
C ILE A 12 15.29 -12.24 8.39
N ALA A 13 16.28 -11.62 9.04
CA ALA A 13 17.67 -11.61 8.55
C ALA A 13 18.30 -13.02 8.55
N LYS A 14 17.91 -13.90 9.49
CA LYS A 14 18.35 -15.31 9.50
C LYS A 14 17.69 -16.15 8.42
N ALA A 15 16.45 -15.85 8.04
CA ALA A 15 15.74 -16.54 6.97
C ALA A 15 16.10 -16.03 5.56
N LEU A 16 16.67 -14.81 5.47
CA LEU A 16 17.03 -14.17 4.21
C LEU A 16 17.96 -15.02 3.33
N PRO A 17 19.04 -15.64 3.84
CA PRO A 17 19.94 -16.47 3.02
C PRO A 17 19.22 -17.66 2.37
N GLN A 18 18.29 -18.32 3.08
CA GLN A 18 17.52 -19.45 2.54
C GLN A 18 16.47 -19.00 1.50
N ARG A 19 15.89 -17.81 1.69
CA ARG A 19 15.02 -17.19 0.68
C ARG A 19 15.80 -16.78 -0.56
N LEU A 20 17.00 -16.22 -0.37
CA LEU A 20 17.91 -15.85 -1.46
C LEU A 20 18.42 -17.06 -2.24
N THR A 21 18.57 -18.25 -1.62
CA THR A 21 18.92 -19.48 -2.36
C THR A 21 17.84 -20.01 -3.30
N HIS A 22 16.57 -19.60 -3.13
CA HIS A 22 15.50 -19.94 -4.09
C HIS A 22 15.53 -19.07 -5.34
N PHE A 23 16.19 -17.91 -5.26
CA PHE A 23 16.46 -17.08 -6.40
C PHE A 23 17.82 -17.51 -6.96
N LYS A 24 17.87 -17.95 -8.23
CA LYS A 24 19.15 -18.12 -8.94
C LYS A 24 19.74 -16.75 -9.23
N LEU A 25 20.27 -16.12 -8.19
CA LEU A 25 20.82 -14.79 -8.23
C LEU A 25 22.16 -14.87 -8.98
N ALA A 26 22.21 -14.28 -10.17
CA ALA A 26 23.44 -14.20 -10.95
C ALA A 26 24.39 -13.17 -10.28
N ASP A 27 25.70 -13.44 -10.32
CA ASP A 27 26.76 -12.68 -9.64
C ASP A 27 26.96 -11.22 -10.13
N ASN A 28 26.04 -10.67 -10.93
CA ASN A 28 26.16 -9.37 -11.56
C ASN A 28 24.85 -8.59 -11.42
N PHE A 29 24.53 -8.19 -10.20
CA PHE A 29 23.33 -7.40 -9.94
C PHE A 29 23.46 -6.00 -10.53
N GLY A 30 22.52 -5.65 -11.41
CA GLY A 30 22.07 -4.27 -11.57
C GLY A 30 21.39 -3.78 -10.26
N ASP A 31 20.48 -2.82 -10.37
CA ASP A 31 19.75 -2.32 -9.20
C ASP A 31 18.93 -3.45 -8.53
N ILE A 32 19.42 -3.99 -7.41
CA ILE A 32 18.82 -5.11 -6.64
C ILE A 32 17.33 -4.86 -6.36
N PHE A 33 16.91 -3.60 -6.24
CA PHE A 33 15.51 -3.25 -5.98
C PHE A 33 14.61 -3.47 -7.19
N GLU A 34 15.13 -3.28 -8.40
CA GLU A 34 14.41 -3.57 -9.64
C GLU A 34 14.20 -5.08 -9.80
N GLU A 35 15.24 -5.87 -9.55
CA GLU A 35 15.14 -7.33 -9.61
C GLU A 35 14.18 -7.87 -8.55
N MET A 36 14.26 -7.39 -7.31
CA MET A 36 13.32 -7.78 -6.25
C MET A 36 11.87 -7.40 -6.59
N SER A 37 11.66 -6.24 -7.21
CA SER A 37 10.31 -5.81 -7.62
C SER A 37 9.77 -6.69 -8.74
N HIS A 38 10.60 -7.01 -9.73
CA HIS A 38 10.25 -7.94 -10.81
C HIS A 38 9.94 -9.35 -10.30
N LEU A 39 10.76 -9.89 -9.39
CA LEU A 39 10.56 -11.20 -8.79
C LEU A 39 9.29 -11.24 -7.91
N GLY A 40 8.96 -10.13 -7.25
CA GLY A 40 7.77 -9.97 -6.42
C GLY A 40 6.50 -9.61 -7.19
N GLN A 41 6.57 -9.47 -8.52
CA GLN A 41 5.44 -9.14 -9.37
C GLN A 41 4.38 -10.25 -9.30
N SER A 42 3.15 -9.90 -8.93
CA SER A 42 2.09 -10.88 -8.70
C SER A 42 0.71 -10.27 -8.94
N TYR A 43 -0.27 -11.11 -9.30
CA TYR A 43 -1.67 -10.69 -9.34
C TYR A 43 -2.64 -11.82 -8.99
N MET A 44 -3.85 -11.42 -8.62
CA MET A 44 -5.05 -12.26 -8.52
C MET A 44 -6.19 -11.59 -9.27
N ILE A 45 -6.93 -12.35 -10.08
CA ILE A 45 -8.19 -11.92 -10.69
C ILE A 45 -9.33 -12.49 -9.86
N ILE A 46 -10.20 -11.60 -9.38
CA ILE A 46 -11.28 -11.91 -8.46
C ILE A 46 -12.62 -11.67 -9.13
N ASP A 47 -13.58 -12.58 -8.95
CA ASP A 47 -14.95 -12.39 -9.39
C ASP A 47 -15.64 -11.30 -8.55
N ASN A 48 -16.22 -10.28 -9.19
CA ASN A 48 -16.86 -9.17 -8.48
C ASN A 48 -18.17 -9.59 -7.79
N LYS A 49 -18.79 -10.72 -8.11
CA LYS A 49 -20.03 -11.14 -7.47
C LYS A 49 -19.75 -12.06 -6.28
N THR A 50 -18.91 -13.07 -6.45
CA THR A 50 -18.66 -14.09 -5.43
C THR A 50 -17.46 -13.77 -4.55
N SER A 51 -16.55 -12.89 -4.99
CA SER A 51 -15.23 -12.67 -4.39
C SER A 51 -14.29 -13.87 -4.47
N ASP A 52 -14.58 -14.84 -5.34
CA ASP A 52 -13.71 -15.99 -5.57
C ASP A 52 -12.53 -15.62 -6.46
N ILE A 53 -11.40 -16.29 -6.23
CA ILE A 53 -10.20 -16.17 -7.08
C ILE A 53 -10.46 -16.96 -8.36
N ILE A 54 -10.48 -16.26 -9.50
CA ILE A 54 -10.61 -16.85 -10.84
C ILE A 54 -9.26 -17.37 -11.33
N SER A 55 -8.22 -16.56 -11.16
CA SER A 55 -6.85 -16.91 -11.55
C SER A 55 -5.85 -16.12 -10.73
N SER A 56 -4.61 -16.60 -10.69
CA SER A 56 -3.54 -15.96 -9.94
C SER A 56 -2.18 -16.24 -10.55
N HIS A 57 -1.24 -15.33 -10.33
CA HIS A 57 0.14 -15.44 -10.77
C HIS A 57 1.08 -15.08 -9.63
N ASN A 58 2.07 -15.94 -9.40
CA ASN A 58 3.20 -15.68 -8.51
C ASN A 58 2.84 -15.26 -7.06
N VAL A 59 1.72 -15.78 -6.54
CA VAL A 59 1.20 -15.40 -5.22
C VAL A 59 2.19 -15.69 -4.09
N GLU A 60 2.82 -16.85 -4.14
CA GLU A 60 3.75 -17.34 -3.11
C GLU A 60 5.05 -16.53 -3.01
N GLN A 61 5.44 -15.83 -4.09
CA GLN A 61 6.65 -15.01 -4.13
C GLN A 61 6.33 -13.51 -4.13
N SER A 62 5.05 -13.15 -4.00
CA SER A 62 4.61 -11.76 -4.02
C SER A 62 5.27 -10.96 -2.91
N GLN A 63 5.97 -9.91 -3.30
CA GLN A 63 6.63 -9.01 -2.36
C GLN A 63 6.76 -7.62 -2.97
N THR A 64 6.40 -6.60 -2.20
CA THR A 64 6.64 -5.19 -2.54
C THR A 64 7.89 -4.65 -1.86
N ILE A 65 8.39 -3.52 -2.37
CA ILE A 65 9.40 -2.69 -1.70
C ILE A 65 8.77 -1.43 -1.05
N GLU A 66 7.49 -1.18 -1.32
CA GLU A 66 6.69 -0.06 -0.80
C GLU A 66 5.67 -0.55 0.22
N GLY A 67 5.12 0.38 1.01
CA GLY A 67 4.18 0.12 2.10
C GLY A 67 2.75 0.55 1.77
N MET A 68 1.82 0.08 2.60
CA MET A 68 0.38 0.32 2.50
C MET A 68 -0.09 1.60 3.20
N GLY A 69 0.80 2.48 3.67
CA GLY A 69 0.45 3.66 4.47
C GLY A 69 -0.81 4.41 3.97
N PRO A 70 -0.82 4.92 2.72
CA PRO A 70 -1.99 5.59 2.14
C PRO A 70 -3.28 4.76 2.20
N LEU A 71 -3.21 3.47 1.87
CA LEU A 71 -4.35 2.56 1.94
C LEU A 71 -4.88 2.42 3.37
N LEU A 72 -4.00 2.21 4.35
CA LEU A 72 -4.44 2.01 5.74
C LEU A 72 -5.16 3.24 6.31
N TYR A 73 -4.70 4.44 5.97
CA TYR A 73 -5.32 5.69 6.43
C TYR A 73 -6.61 5.99 5.68
N TYR A 74 -6.65 5.70 4.39
CA TYR A 74 -7.90 5.74 3.63
C TYR A 74 -8.97 4.83 4.27
N LEU A 75 -8.61 3.58 4.59
CA LEU A 75 -9.54 2.64 5.24
C LEU A 75 -10.00 3.12 6.61
N LYS A 76 -9.14 3.81 7.38
CA LYS A 76 -9.53 4.42 8.67
C LYS A 76 -10.63 5.46 8.47
N ALA A 77 -10.50 6.31 7.47
CA ALA A 77 -11.51 7.32 7.14
C ALA A 77 -12.84 6.68 6.73
N MET A 78 -12.80 5.54 6.04
CA MET A 78 -14.00 4.77 5.68
C MET A 78 -14.66 4.12 6.90
N ASP A 79 -13.85 3.51 7.79
CA ASP A 79 -14.33 2.93 9.05
C ASP A 79 -14.98 3.98 9.96
N ASP A 80 -14.42 5.19 10.00
CA ASP A 80 -14.95 6.32 10.78
C ASP A 80 -16.17 6.99 10.13
N LYS A 81 -16.47 6.68 8.87
CA LYS A 81 -17.56 7.27 8.08
C LYS A 81 -17.52 8.80 8.07
N LEU A 82 -16.34 9.34 7.81
CA LEU A 82 -16.14 10.79 7.82
C LEU A 82 -16.98 11.49 6.74
N ASP A 83 -17.54 12.64 7.11
CA ASP A 83 -18.25 13.53 6.21
C ASP A 83 -17.27 14.39 5.40
N ASN A 84 -17.72 14.92 4.27
CA ASN A 84 -16.90 15.84 3.49
C ASN A 84 -16.88 17.22 4.16
N GLU A 85 -15.70 17.71 4.51
CA GLU A 85 -15.49 19.04 5.04
C GLU A 85 -14.21 19.64 4.47
N THR A 86 -14.11 20.98 4.48
CA THR A 86 -12.91 21.67 4.05
C THR A 86 -11.90 21.73 5.19
N ILE A 87 -10.68 21.31 4.91
CA ILE A 87 -9.54 21.35 5.84
C ILE A 87 -8.48 22.33 5.31
N THR A 88 -7.70 22.89 6.25
CA THR A 88 -6.58 23.78 5.94
C THR A 88 -5.27 23.02 6.08
N MET A 89 -4.54 22.89 4.97
CA MET A 89 -3.28 22.15 4.96
C MET A 89 -2.24 22.76 5.89
N GLN A 90 -1.56 21.90 6.65
CA GLN A 90 -0.51 22.27 7.59
C GLN A 90 0.87 22.39 6.92
N GLU A 91 1.86 22.84 7.70
CA GLU A 91 3.24 22.88 7.25
C GLU A 91 3.88 21.48 7.34
N TRP A 92 4.25 20.93 6.19
CA TRP A 92 4.98 19.67 6.08
C TRP A 92 6.32 19.88 5.38
N VAL A 93 7.33 19.09 5.79
CA VAL A 93 8.67 19.10 5.20
C VAL A 93 8.70 18.74 3.71
N THR A 94 7.61 18.17 3.19
CA THR A 94 7.45 17.81 1.78
C THR A 94 6.63 18.83 0.98
N ASN A 95 6.19 19.93 1.59
CA ASN A 95 5.39 20.94 0.91
C ASN A 95 6.13 21.52 -0.31
N ASN A 96 5.34 21.93 -1.29
CA ASN A 96 5.79 22.53 -2.54
C ASN A 96 4.76 23.55 -3.06
N ASP A 97 4.98 24.06 -4.28
CA ASP A 97 4.10 24.99 -4.98
C ASP A 97 2.65 24.50 -5.13
N LYS A 98 2.43 23.17 -5.15
CA LYS A 98 1.09 22.57 -5.30
C LYS A 98 0.46 22.14 -3.97
N HIS A 99 1.27 21.83 -2.97
CA HIS A 99 0.86 21.35 -1.64
C HIS A 99 1.54 22.21 -0.58
N TYR A 100 0.89 23.30 -0.17
CA TYR A 100 1.47 24.33 0.69
C TYR A 100 0.58 24.64 1.89
N THR A 101 1.20 25.17 2.94
CA THR A 101 0.53 25.58 4.18
C THR A 101 -0.56 26.62 3.92
N GLY A 102 -1.74 26.41 4.49
CA GLY A 102 -2.89 27.31 4.33
C GLY A 102 -3.77 27.01 3.13
N LYS A 103 -3.36 26.11 2.23
CA LYS A 103 -4.21 25.64 1.12
C LYS A 103 -5.48 24.99 1.68
N GLN A 104 -6.63 25.41 1.18
CA GLN A 104 -7.91 24.75 1.48
C GLN A 104 -8.07 23.53 0.57
N ILE A 105 -8.47 22.41 1.14
CA ILE A 105 -8.78 21.18 0.42
C ILE A 105 -9.96 20.49 1.07
N ASP A 106 -10.86 19.92 0.27
CA ASP A 106 -11.95 19.10 0.79
C ASP A 106 -11.43 17.72 1.19
N LEU A 107 -11.91 17.19 2.32
CA LEU A 107 -11.48 15.90 2.84
C LEU A 107 -11.69 14.78 1.81
N PHE A 108 -12.77 14.82 1.03
CA PHE A 108 -13.01 13.81 -0.01
C PHE A 108 -12.00 13.91 -1.16
N THR A 109 -11.57 15.13 -1.53
CA THR A 109 -10.48 15.32 -2.50
C THR A 109 -9.16 14.76 -1.96
N LEU A 110 -8.90 14.94 -0.67
CA LEU A 110 -7.73 14.37 -0.01
C LEU A 110 -7.79 12.83 0.04
N LEU A 111 -8.97 12.26 0.28
CA LEU A 111 -9.18 10.81 0.28
C LEU A 111 -9.08 10.23 -1.13
N GLU A 112 -9.60 10.93 -2.14
CA GLU A 112 -9.44 10.55 -3.54
C GLU A 112 -7.97 10.51 -3.95
N SER A 113 -7.14 11.48 -3.53
CA SER A 113 -5.72 11.47 -3.88
C SER A 113 -4.96 10.26 -3.32
N MET A 114 -5.41 9.69 -2.18
CA MET A 114 -4.83 8.45 -1.64
C MET A 114 -4.96 7.24 -2.58
N THR A 115 -5.94 7.27 -3.48
CA THR A 115 -6.22 6.18 -4.42
C THR A 115 -5.27 6.16 -5.64
N SER A 116 -4.42 7.17 -5.81
CA SER A 116 -3.56 7.30 -6.99
C SER A 116 -2.14 7.75 -6.61
N SER A 117 -1.48 7.00 -5.73
CA SER A 117 -0.10 7.24 -5.32
C SER A 117 0.14 8.68 -4.85
N PRO A 118 -0.43 9.08 -3.69
CA PRO A 118 -0.57 10.46 -3.28
C PRO A 118 0.78 11.17 -3.09
N HIS A 119 0.75 12.49 -3.21
CA HIS A 119 1.88 13.29 -2.80
C HIS A 119 2.08 13.16 -1.28
N PRO A 120 3.33 13.13 -0.80
CA PRO A 120 3.63 12.93 0.62
C PRO A 120 2.93 13.87 1.59
N SER A 121 2.84 15.15 1.23
CA SER A 121 2.17 16.15 2.07
C SER A 121 0.70 15.85 2.27
N GLU A 122 0.04 15.27 1.26
CA GLU A 122 -1.35 14.83 1.38
C GLU A 122 -1.47 13.65 2.35
N THR A 123 -0.53 12.71 2.31
CA THR A 123 -0.52 11.61 3.29
C THR A 123 -0.24 12.10 4.71
N TYR A 124 0.65 13.09 4.88
CA TYR A 124 0.88 13.71 6.20
C TYR A 124 -0.37 14.40 6.71
N GLU A 125 -1.03 15.18 5.85
CA GLU A 125 -2.28 15.88 6.17
C GLU A 125 -3.37 14.91 6.63
N LEU A 126 -3.60 13.83 5.87
CA LEU A 126 -4.62 12.84 6.22
C LEU A 126 -4.30 12.15 7.55
N VAL A 127 -3.03 11.86 7.83
CA VAL A 127 -2.64 11.24 9.10
C VAL A 127 -2.84 12.19 10.27
N ASP A 128 -2.50 13.46 10.12
CA ASP A 128 -2.70 14.47 11.15
C ASP A 128 -4.19 14.64 11.48
N TYR A 129 -5.02 14.69 10.43
CA TYR A 129 -6.48 14.73 10.55
C TYR A 129 -7.03 13.51 11.30
N LEU A 130 -6.60 12.29 10.92
CA LEU A 130 -7.17 11.05 11.45
C LEU A 130 -6.66 10.68 12.85
N PHE A 131 -5.45 11.10 13.22
CA PHE A 131 -4.77 10.60 14.41
C PHE A 131 -4.22 11.73 15.25
N LYS A 132 -4.73 11.83 16.49
CA LYS A 132 -4.23 12.75 17.52
C LYS A 132 -2.71 12.68 17.74
N ASN A 133 -2.10 11.51 17.55
CA ASN A 133 -0.66 11.31 17.71
C ASN A 133 -0.18 9.97 17.13
N PHE A 134 1.14 9.78 17.13
CA PHE A 134 1.80 8.54 16.68
C PHE A 134 1.32 7.28 17.40
N ALA A 135 1.04 7.34 18.71
CA ALA A 135 0.63 6.17 19.48
C ALA A 135 -0.76 5.67 19.07
N ASN A 136 -1.71 6.58 18.82
CA ASN A 136 -3.03 6.25 18.29
C ASN A 136 -2.93 5.60 16.91
N ARG A 137 -2.12 6.17 16.02
CA ARG A 137 -1.87 5.60 14.68
C ARG A 137 -1.26 4.21 14.77
N LYS A 138 -0.21 4.04 15.59
CA LYS A 138 0.46 2.76 15.78
C LYS A 138 -0.53 1.69 16.27
N ARG A 139 -1.35 2.01 17.27
CA ARG A 139 -2.38 1.09 17.78
C ARG A 139 -3.38 0.69 16.70
N TYR A 140 -3.83 1.63 15.88
CA TYR A 140 -4.72 1.34 14.76
C TYR A 140 -4.07 0.39 13.76
N THR A 141 -2.83 0.67 13.32
CA THR A 141 -2.08 -0.19 12.40
C THR A 141 -1.89 -1.59 12.99
N GLU A 142 -1.48 -1.72 14.24
CA GLU A 142 -1.32 -3.03 14.92
C GLU A 142 -2.65 -3.80 15.03
N THR A 143 -3.74 -3.09 15.33
CA THR A 143 -5.09 -3.70 15.39
C THR A 143 -5.50 -4.24 14.03
N LEU A 144 -5.26 -3.48 12.96
CA LEU A 144 -5.61 -3.85 11.60
C LEU A 144 -4.73 -5.00 11.11
N THR A 145 -3.42 -4.95 11.36
CA THR A 145 -2.48 -6.05 11.08
C THR A 145 -2.91 -7.33 11.78
N SER A 146 -3.29 -7.27 13.06
CA SER A 146 -3.75 -8.45 13.79
C SER A 146 -5.12 -8.95 13.29
N LYS A 147 -6.07 -8.04 13.05
CA LYS A 147 -7.43 -8.37 12.58
C LYS A 147 -7.42 -9.13 11.25
N PHE A 148 -6.55 -8.73 10.33
CA PHE A 148 -6.46 -9.32 9.00
C PHE A 148 -5.25 -10.24 8.84
N ASP A 149 -4.49 -10.52 9.91
CA ASP A 149 -3.28 -11.34 9.85
C ASP A 149 -2.33 -10.86 8.72
N LEU A 150 -2.06 -9.56 8.69
CA LEU A 150 -1.20 -8.96 7.66
C LEU A 150 0.27 -9.12 8.01
N SER A 151 1.12 -9.05 7.00
CA SER A 151 2.58 -8.98 7.19
C SER A 151 2.99 -7.83 8.14
N ASN A 152 3.89 -8.10 9.09
CA ASN A 152 4.28 -7.15 10.15
C ASN A 152 4.93 -5.83 9.64
N SER A 153 5.35 -5.78 8.38
CA SER A 153 6.10 -4.67 7.77
C SER A 153 5.30 -3.83 6.78
N ILE A 154 3.96 -3.90 6.79
CA ILE A 154 3.13 -3.21 5.78
C ILE A 154 3.21 -1.68 5.82
N ALA A 155 3.52 -1.06 6.97
CA ALA A 155 3.48 0.40 7.14
C ALA A 155 4.52 0.88 8.15
N ILE A 156 5.81 0.65 7.84
CA ILE A 156 6.91 1.12 8.68
C ILE A 156 7.01 2.64 8.62
N ASN A 157 6.86 3.22 7.42
CA ASN A 157 6.88 4.66 7.25
C ASN A 157 5.51 5.22 6.91
N LEU A 158 5.34 6.51 7.24
CA LEU A 158 4.04 7.16 7.15
C LEU A 158 3.50 7.10 5.73
N THR A 159 4.31 7.48 4.74
CA THR A 159 3.85 7.70 3.37
C THR A 159 3.78 6.46 2.49
N GLY A 160 4.19 5.28 2.96
CA GLY A 160 4.28 4.07 2.13
C GLY A 160 5.38 4.09 1.04
N ARG A 161 6.06 5.22 0.85
CA ARG A 161 7.15 5.35 -0.14
C ARG A 161 8.35 4.48 0.21
N PHE A 162 9.02 3.98 -0.83
CA PHE A 162 10.30 3.30 -0.65
C PHE A 162 11.35 4.26 -0.06
N ARG A 163 12.02 3.84 1.01
CA ARG A 163 13.19 4.51 1.57
C ARG A 163 14.21 3.45 1.94
N VAL A 164 15.45 3.56 1.45
CA VAL A 164 16.51 2.55 1.63
C VAL A 164 16.71 2.15 3.10
N LYS A 165 16.53 3.10 4.03
CA LYS A 165 16.68 2.89 5.49
C LYS A 165 15.42 2.32 6.18
N GLU A 166 14.28 2.31 5.52
CA GLU A 166 12.98 1.90 6.07
C GLU A 166 12.37 0.84 5.16
N ARG A 167 12.61 -0.43 5.48
CA ARG A 167 12.13 -1.56 4.68
C ARG A 167 10.71 -1.91 5.06
N GLN A 168 9.79 -1.76 4.13
CA GLN A 168 8.41 -2.18 4.26
C GLN A 168 8.07 -3.08 3.08
N CYS A 169 7.19 -4.04 3.33
CA CYS A 169 6.74 -4.96 2.30
C CYS A 169 5.40 -5.55 2.69
N TYR A 170 4.65 -5.90 1.66
CA TYR A 170 3.43 -6.67 1.73
C TYR A 170 3.30 -7.55 0.50
N SER A 171 2.33 -8.46 0.54
CA SER A 171 2.00 -9.41 -0.52
C SER A 171 0.65 -9.09 -1.17
N VAL A 172 0.39 -9.71 -2.32
CA VAL A 172 -0.94 -9.70 -2.95
C VAL A 172 -2.00 -10.36 -2.05
N LEU A 173 -1.61 -11.30 -1.19
CA LEU A 173 -2.50 -11.91 -0.21
C LEU A 173 -2.92 -10.90 0.86
N ASP A 174 -2.00 -10.04 1.33
CA ASP A 174 -2.35 -8.96 2.26
C ASP A 174 -3.39 -8.02 1.65
N LEU A 175 -3.20 -7.63 0.38
CA LEU A 175 -4.19 -6.83 -0.36
C LEU A 175 -5.51 -7.57 -0.53
N PHE A 176 -5.49 -8.88 -0.83
CA PHE A 176 -6.72 -9.67 -0.97
C PHE A 176 -7.50 -9.78 0.34
N LYS A 177 -6.82 -9.93 1.48
CA LYS A 177 -7.46 -9.92 2.80
C LYS A 177 -8.20 -8.60 3.05
N LEU A 178 -7.58 -7.47 2.69
CA LEU A 178 -8.22 -6.15 2.78
C LEU A 178 -9.37 -5.98 1.79
N TYR A 179 -9.21 -6.41 0.54
CA TYR A 179 -10.26 -6.36 -0.47
C TYR A 179 -11.54 -7.05 -0.02
N LYS A 180 -11.44 -8.25 0.56
CA LYS A 180 -12.62 -8.99 1.04
C LYS A 180 -13.43 -8.20 2.08
N ALA A 181 -12.78 -7.38 2.89
CA ALA A 181 -13.44 -6.59 3.92
C ALA A 181 -13.95 -5.24 3.40
N TYR A 182 -13.22 -4.62 2.47
CA TYR A 182 -13.42 -3.21 2.07
C TYR A 182 -13.78 -3.04 0.60
N LYS A 183 -14.23 -4.10 -0.08
CA LYS A 183 -14.49 -4.12 -1.53
C LYS A 183 -15.27 -2.92 -2.07
N TYR A 184 -16.29 -2.44 -1.38
CA TYR A 184 -17.05 -1.28 -1.83
C TYR A 184 -16.34 0.04 -1.51
N ASP A 185 -15.77 0.14 -0.31
CA ASP A 185 -15.09 1.35 0.16
C ASP A 185 -13.83 1.66 -0.64
N LEU A 186 -13.08 0.64 -1.09
CA LEU A 186 -11.88 0.79 -1.92
C LEU A 186 -12.12 1.59 -3.20
N PHE A 187 -13.33 1.52 -3.75
CA PHE A 187 -13.68 2.12 -5.03
C PHE A 187 -14.75 3.20 -4.92
N LYS A 188 -14.81 3.88 -3.77
CA LYS A 188 -15.75 4.97 -3.51
C LYS A 188 -15.53 6.15 -4.46
N PHE A 189 -14.27 6.49 -4.74
CA PHE A 189 -13.91 7.66 -5.54
C PHE A 189 -13.63 7.33 -7.01
N ASN A 190 -13.06 6.15 -7.28
CA ASN A 190 -12.82 5.68 -8.64
C ASN A 190 -12.68 4.15 -8.68
N ASN A 191 -12.47 3.57 -9.87
CA ASN A 191 -12.37 2.13 -10.08
C ASN A 191 -10.98 1.55 -9.77
N MET A 192 -10.07 2.31 -9.18
CA MET A 192 -8.70 1.90 -8.92
C MET A 192 -8.26 2.33 -7.52
N PHE A 193 -7.29 1.62 -6.98
CA PHE A 193 -6.55 2.11 -5.82
C PHE A 193 -5.11 1.69 -6.01
N ILE A 194 -4.26 2.67 -6.28
CA ILE A 194 -2.86 2.48 -6.66
C ILE A 194 -1.95 3.01 -5.57
N LEU A 195 -1.07 2.13 -5.13
CA LEU A 195 0.04 2.40 -4.24
C LEU A 195 1.33 2.36 -5.04
N GLY A 196 2.28 3.18 -4.61
CA GLY A 196 3.64 3.14 -5.13
C GLY A 196 3.90 4.02 -6.34
N LEU A 197 5.15 4.42 -6.53
CA LEU A 197 5.52 5.36 -7.59
C LEU A 197 5.96 4.62 -8.86
N ASN A 198 7.10 3.95 -8.80
CA ASN A 198 7.69 3.24 -9.93
C ASN A 198 7.14 1.81 -10.03
N TYR A 199 6.92 1.14 -8.90
CA TYR A 199 6.43 -0.23 -8.82
C TYR A 199 5.05 -0.26 -8.19
N LYS A 200 4.05 -0.12 -9.03
CA LYS A 200 2.66 0.06 -8.64
C LYS A 200 2.06 -1.24 -8.12
N SER A 201 1.22 -1.10 -7.12
CA SER A 201 0.49 -2.20 -6.49
C SER A 201 -0.91 -1.71 -6.13
N GLY A 202 -1.85 -2.63 -5.90
CA GLY A 202 -3.18 -2.30 -5.42
C GLY A 202 -4.27 -3.00 -6.19
N PHE A 203 -5.29 -2.24 -6.62
CA PHE A 203 -6.56 -2.78 -7.08
C PHE A 203 -7.04 -2.09 -8.37
N ILE A 204 -7.57 -2.84 -9.33
CA ILE A 204 -8.27 -2.31 -10.52
C ILE A 204 -9.58 -3.07 -10.67
N ARG A 205 -10.70 -2.38 -10.51
CA ARG A 205 -12.05 -2.92 -10.70
C ARG A 205 -12.49 -2.70 -12.14
N GLY A 206 -12.69 -3.80 -12.86
CA GLY A 206 -13.45 -3.82 -14.10
C GLY A 206 -14.93 -4.14 -13.87
N ALA A 207 -15.66 -4.41 -14.95
CA ALA A 207 -17.10 -4.66 -14.92
C ALA A 207 -17.46 -5.91 -14.07
N GLU A 208 -16.86 -7.06 -14.40
CA GLU A 208 -17.18 -8.35 -13.78
C GLU A 208 -16.09 -8.85 -12.83
N GLN A 209 -14.89 -8.26 -12.92
CA GLN A 209 -13.70 -8.76 -12.25
C GLN A 209 -12.91 -7.62 -11.63
N THR A 210 -12.20 -7.91 -10.55
CA THR A 210 -11.21 -7.02 -9.95
C THR A 210 -9.86 -7.70 -10.00
N ILE A 211 -8.82 -7.00 -10.46
CA ILE A 211 -7.44 -7.46 -10.33
C ILE A 211 -6.81 -6.84 -9.07
N ILE A 212 -6.17 -7.67 -8.27
CA ILE A 212 -5.37 -7.29 -7.12
C ILE A 212 -3.92 -7.61 -7.48
N PHE A 213 -3.00 -6.67 -7.33
CA PHE A 213 -1.66 -6.83 -7.90
C PHE A 213 -0.56 -6.17 -7.08
N THR A 214 0.67 -6.63 -7.29
CA THR A 214 1.89 -6.07 -6.69
C THR A 214 3.00 -5.90 -7.72
N SER A 215 3.76 -4.81 -7.59
CA SER A 215 5.06 -4.57 -8.25
C SER A 215 5.05 -4.46 -9.79
N TYR A 216 4.02 -3.83 -10.37
CA TYR A 216 3.91 -3.57 -11.81
C TYR A 216 4.34 -2.15 -12.19
N THR A 217 5.09 -2.00 -13.28
CA THR A 217 5.46 -0.67 -13.82
C THR A 217 4.41 -0.13 -14.81
N ASP A 218 3.79 -1.04 -15.58
CA ASP A 218 2.73 -0.74 -16.55
C ASP A 218 1.39 -1.34 -16.11
N LEU A 219 0.39 -0.48 -15.92
CA LEU A 219 -0.96 -0.89 -15.52
C LEU A 219 -1.81 -1.35 -16.71
N GLU A 220 -1.46 -0.98 -17.94
CA GLU A 220 -2.21 -1.41 -19.12
C GLU A 220 -2.08 -2.92 -19.33
N GLU A 221 -0.94 -3.52 -18.98
CA GLU A 221 -0.74 -4.97 -18.99
C GLU A 221 -1.75 -5.69 -18.08
N LEU A 222 -2.11 -5.09 -16.94
CA LEU A 222 -3.09 -5.63 -15.99
C LEU A 222 -4.52 -5.40 -16.48
N LYS A 223 -4.81 -4.19 -16.97
CA LYS A 223 -6.13 -3.85 -17.51
C LYS A 223 -6.50 -4.75 -18.68
N ALA A 224 -5.55 -5.13 -19.53
CA ALA A 224 -5.78 -6.06 -20.64
C ALA A 224 -6.20 -7.48 -20.19
N LYS A 225 -6.00 -7.85 -18.91
CA LYS A 225 -6.37 -9.16 -18.37
C LYS A 225 -7.83 -9.23 -17.88
N ILE A 226 -8.51 -8.09 -17.78
CA ILE A 226 -9.90 -8.00 -17.32
C ILE A 226 -10.72 -7.10 -18.26
N LYS A 227 -12.05 -7.22 -18.21
CA LYS A 227 -12.91 -6.26 -18.92
C LYS A 227 -13.10 -5.03 -18.03
N PHE A 228 -12.49 -3.91 -18.43
CA PHE A 228 -12.61 -2.64 -17.73
C PHE A 228 -13.99 -2.00 -17.94
#